data_AF-A0A1I5DHR8-F1
#
_entry.id   AF-A0A1I5DHR8-F1
#
_cell.length_a   1.000
_cell.length_b   1.000
_cell.length_c   1.000
_cell.angle_alpha   90.00
_cell.angle_beta   90.00
_cell.angle_gamma   90.00
#
_symmetry.space_group_name_H-M   'P 1'
#
loop_
_entity.id
_entity.type
_entity.pdbx_description
1 polymer ?
#
loop_
_entity_poly.entity_id
_entity_poly.type
_entity_poly.pdbx_seq_one_letter_code
_entity_poly.pdbx_strand_id
1 'polypeptide(L)'
;MKRFYFLSLVISLVVLITGCENNNNANRDNTNTQSNDQNTQTKISKKTKKNNDTIDLKRRTGIPFQISQATQDTVPLLGIMSNLEKNLAVVQAGIWRGDYQIISEAANAIVNHGYIPNREIQKIKTILGKEGLKNFVAADKNLHNKAKELTQAADDKKMDQIVNRTTELIQRCSSCHVKYRVPLRDNPKWLEP
;
A
#
# COMPACT_ATOMS: atom_id res chain seq x y z
N MET A 1 -4.18 50.42 18.17
CA MET A 1 -2.99 50.85 17.39
C MET A 1 -2.37 49.62 16.75
N LYS A 2 -2.24 49.66 15.42
CA LYS A 2 -1.78 48.59 14.54
C LYS A 2 -0.25 48.43 14.61
N ARG A 3 0.26 47.20 14.60
CA ARG A 3 1.64 46.92 14.14
C ARG A 3 1.60 45.72 13.19
N PHE A 4 1.65 46.06 11.91
CA PHE A 4 1.85 45.14 10.80
C PHE A 4 3.34 44.81 10.72
N TYR A 5 3.69 43.53 10.74
CA TYR A 5 5.00 43.07 10.29
C TYR A 5 4.89 42.71 8.81
N PHE A 6 5.32 43.64 7.96
CA PHE A 6 5.76 43.37 6.60
C PHE A 6 7.15 42.75 6.69
N LEU A 7 7.33 41.51 6.26
CA LEU A 7 8.65 41.03 5.85
C LEU A 7 8.51 40.35 4.48
N SER A 8 8.89 41.13 3.49
CA SER A 8 9.10 40.76 2.10
C SER A 8 10.28 39.79 2.02
N LEU A 9 10.08 38.60 1.45
CA LEU A 9 11.18 37.76 0.99
C LEU A 9 10.89 37.34 -0.44
N VAL A 10 11.40 38.15 -1.36
CA VAL A 10 11.48 37.87 -2.79
C VAL A 10 12.70 36.98 -2.99
N ILE A 11 12.50 35.70 -3.28
CA ILE A 11 13.55 34.83 -3.80
C ILE A 11 13.25 34.58 -5.27
N SER A 12 13.90 35.36 -6.12
CA SER A 12 14.05 35.05 -7.53
C SER A 12 14.98 33.86 -7.69
N LEU A 13 14.48 32.76 -8.25
CA LEU A 13 15.35 31.75 -8.86
C LEU A 13 14.93 31.58 -10.32
N VAL A 14 15.68 32.25 -11.18
CA VAL A 14 15.73 32.03 -12.62
C VAL A 14 16.62 30.80 -12.84
N VAL A 15 16.05 29.73 -13.38
CA VAL A 15 16.84 28.65 -14.00
C VAL A 15 16.51 28.64 -15.48
N LEU A 16 17.51 29.03 -16.26
CA LEU A 16 17.49 29.05 -17.71
C LEU A 16 17.59 27.63 -18.28
N ILE A 17 16.90 27.49 -19.40
CA ILE A 17 16.80 26.32 -20.28
C ILE A 17 18.04 26.23 -21.16
N THR A 18 18.70 25.08 -21.17
CA THR A 18 19.51 24.53 -22.27
C THR A 18 19.51 23.01 -22.08
N GLY A 19 19.38 22.13 -23.07
CA GLY A 19 19.21 22.24 -24.51
C GLY A 19 18.81 20.87 -25.04
N CYS A 20 18.26 20.83 -26.25
CA CYS A 20 17.92 19.62 -26.99
C CYS A 20 19.20 18.93 -27.48
N GLU A 21 19.24 17.59 -27.50
CA GLU A 21 19.80 16.89 -28.66
C GLU A 21 19.24 15.48 -28.81
N ASN A 22 18.61 15.27 -29.97
CA ASN A 22 18.24 14.00 -30.58
C ASN A 22 19.51 13.22 -30.91
N ASN A 23 19.49 11.88 -30.78
CA ASN A 23 19.91 11.09 -31.93
C ASN A 23 19.25 9.71 -31.99
N ASN A 24 18.74 9.42 -33.17
CA ASN A 24 18.16 8.17 -33.60
C ASN A 24 19.24 7.11 -33.74
N ASN A 25 18.98 5.88 -33.31
CA ASN A 25 19.55 4.73 -33.99
C ASN A 25 18.51 3.63 -34.11
N ALA A 26 17.82 3.65 -35.25
CA ALA A 26 17.08 2.52 -35.76
C ALA A 26 18.11 1.55 -36.36
N ASN A 27 18.21 0.33 -35.82
CA ASN A 27 18.76 -0.78 -36.58
C ASN A 27 17.74 -1.92 -36.65
N ARG A 28 17.62 -2.41 -37.87
CA ARG A 28 16.70 -3.38 -38.44
C ARG A 28 17.02 -4.81 -38.01
N ASP A 29 15.94 -5.58 -38.01
CA ASP A 29 15.78 -6.96 -38.52
C ASP A 29 16.78 -8.04 -38.10
N ASN A 30 16.30 -8.97 -37.27
CA ASN A 30 16.56 -10.39 -37.49
C ASN A 30 15.32 -11.22 -37.10
N THR A 31 14.63 -11.70 -38.12
CA THR A 31 13.65 -12.79 -38.09
C THR A 31 14.37 -14.14 -38.11
N ASN A 32 14.14 -15.03 -37.13
CA ASN A 32 13.59 -16.37 -37.42
C ASN A 32 13.26 -17.23 -36.19
N THR A 33 12.15 -17.98 -36.35
CA THR A 33 11.85 -19.33 -35.83
C THR A 33 11.54 -19.56 -34.34
N GLN A 34 10.26 -19.35 -34.00
CA GLN A 34 9.27 -20.32 -33.46
C GLN A 34 9.78 -21.59 -32.74
N SER A 35 9.42 -21.76 -31.46
CA SER A 35 8.65 -22.92 -30.93
C SER A 35 8.56 -22.91 -29.39
N ASN A 36 7.32 -22.89 -28.90
CA ASN A 36 6.79 -23.44 -27.64
C ASN A 36 7.64 -23.40 -26.36
N ASP A 37 7.35 -22.43 -25.48
CA ASP A 37 7.34 -22.60 -24.01
C ASP A 37 6.72 -21.37 -23.29
N GLN A 38 5.49 -20.99 -23.65
CA GLN A 38 4.85 -19.75 -23.16
C GLN A 38 4.21 -19.83 -21.76
N ASN A 39 4.29 -20.95 -21.04
CA ASN A 39 3.69 -21.05 -19.70
C ASN A 39 4.69 -20.85 -18.54
N THR A 40 6.00 -20.89 -18.80
CA THR A 40 7.03 -20.77 -17.75
C THR A 40 7.63 -19.37 -17.69
N GLN A 41 7.75 -18.66 -18.82
CA GLN A 41 8.30 -17.30 -18.88
C GLN A 41 7.39 -16.23 -18.26
N THR A 42 6.07 -16.40 -18.32
CA THR A 42 5.10 -15.40 -17.80
C THR A 42 5.11 -15.34 -16.26
N LYS A 43 5.39 -16.46 -15.58
CA LYS A 43 5.54 -16.50 -14.11
C LYS A 43 6.88 -15.93 -13.65
N ILE A 44 7.96 -16.18 -14.39
CA ILE A 44 9.30 -15.66 -14.06
C ILE A 44 9.37 -14.14 -14.31
N SER A 45 8.83 -13.65 -15.43
CA SER A 45 8.79 -12.21 -15.76
C SER A 45 7.96 -11.40 -14.75
N LYS A 46 6.80 -11.90 -14.31
CA LYS A 46 5.99 -11.25 -13.26
C LYS A 46 6.68 -11.24 -11.90
N LYS A 47 7.42 -12.30 -11.54
CA LYS A 47 8.15 -12.38 -10.26
C LYS A 47 9.37 -11.45 -10.25
N THR A 48 10.09 -11.34 -11.36
CA THR A 48 11.23 -10.43 -11.51
C THR A 48 10.82 -8.97 -11.54
N LYS A 49 9.75 -8.61 -12.27
CA LYS A 49 9.21 -7.25 -12.28
C LYS A 49 8.72 -6.81 -10.89
N LYS A 50 7.92 -7.65 -10.23
CA LYS A 50 7.43 -7.41 -8.87
C LYS A 50 8.55 -7.23 -7.84
N ASN A 51 9.62 -8.03 -7.94
CA ASN A 51 10.79 -7.88 -7.07
C ASN A 51 11.54 -6.56 -7.33
N ASN A 52 11.69 -6.16 -8.60
CA ASN A 52 12.32 -4.90 -8.96
C ASN A 52 11.50 -3.69 -8.51
N ASP A 53 10.17 -3.74 -8.64
CA ASP A 53 9.26 -2.69 -8.18
C ASP A 53 9.34 -2.56 -6.63
N THR A 54 9.38 -3.68 -5.91
CA THR A 54 9.49 -3.67 -4.43
C THR A 54 10.84 -3.09 -3.95
N ILE A 55 11.92 -3.40 -4.66
CA ILE A 55 13.26 -2.84 -4.41
C ILE A 55 13.27 -1.33 -4.70
N ASP A 56 12.57 -0.89 -5.75
CA ASP A 56 12.43 0.52 -6.10
C ASP A 56 11.69 1.32 -5.02
N LEU A 57 10.56 0.83 -4.50
CA LEU A 57 9.83 1.51 -3.42
C LEU A 57 10.65 1.65 -2.14
N LYS A 58 11.38 0.60 -1.73
CA LYS A 58 12.25 0.65 -0.55
C LYS A 58 13.35 1.70 -0.74
N ARG A 59 13.94 1.78 -1.93
CA ARG A 59 14.96 2.78 -2.27
C ARG A 59 14.40 4.21 -2.27
N ARG A 60 13.16 4.40 -2.71
CA ARG A 60 12.50 5.73 -2.79
C ARG A 60 12.00 6.25 -1.44
N THR A 61 11.56 5.35 -0.55
CA THR A 61 10.93 5.74 0.72
C THR A 61 11.82 5.54 1.95
N GLY A 62 12.82 4.65 1.88
CA GLY A 62 13.57 4.18 3.04
C GLY A 62 12.78 3.24 3.96
N ILE A 63 11.52 2.93 3.62
CA ILE A 63 10.61 2.10 4.42
C ILE A 63 10.50 0.73 3.75
N PRO A 64 10.60 -0.39 4.49
CA PRO A 64 10.39 -1.72 3.92
C PRO A 64 8.95 -1.86 3.41
N PHE A 65 8.80 -2.02 2.09
CA PHE A 65 7.54 -2.31 1.41
C PHE A 65 7.35 -3.83 1.28
N GLN A 66 6.14 -4.33 1.55
CA GLN A 66 5.86 -5.77 1.49
C GLN A 66 4.55 -6.05 0.75
N ILE A 67 4.67 -6.61 -0.45
CA ILE A 67 3.54 -7.14 -1.22
C ILE A 67 3.23 -8.55 -0.70
N SER A 68 2.48 -8.65 0.39
CA SER A 68 1.91 -9.93 0.80
C SER A 68 0.72 -10.23 -0.11
N GLN A 69 0.93 -11.05 -1.14
CA GLN A 69 -0.19 -11.48 -1.98
C GLN A 69 -1.19 -12.32 -1.18
N ALA A 70 -2.45 -12.21 -1.57
CA ALA A 70 -3.57 -12.98 -1.06
C ALA A 70 -3.41 -14.48 -1.40
N THR A 71 -2.56 -15.18 -0.65
CA THR A 71 -2.48 -16.65 -0.63
C THR A 71 -3.06 -17.14 0.68
N GLN A 72 -3.92 -18.16 0.64
CA GLN A 72 -4.48 -18.76 1.84
C GLN A 72 -3.35 -19.33 2.74
N ASP A 73 -3.51 -19.15 4.05
CA ASP A 73 -2.73 -19.77 5.13
C ASP A 73 -1.23 -19.40 5.29
N THR A 74 -0.70 -18.38 4.62
CA THR A 74 0.75 -18.12 4.69
C THR A 74 1.20 -17.13 5.78
N VAL A 75 0.33 -16.25 6.30
CA VAL A 75 0.73 -15.18 7.24
C VAL A 75 -0.24 -15.10 8.43
N PRO A 76 0.23 -15.23 9.69
CA PRO A 76 -0.59 -14.97 10.88
C PRO A 76 -1.19 -13.56 10.88
N LEU A 77 -2.35 -13.35 11.53
CA LEU A 77 -3.04 -12.06 11.63
C LEU A 77 -2.09 -10.93 12.06
N LEU A 78 -1.22 -11.19 13.04
CA LEU A 78 -0.23 -10.20 13.48
C LEU A 78 0.70 -9.76 12.33
N GLY A 79 1.15 -10.71 11.51
CA GLY A 79 1.98 -10.42 10.34
C GLY A 79 1.22 -9.63 9.27
N ILE A 80 -0.06 -9.91 9.06
CA ILE A 80 -0.92 -9.14 8.16
C ILE A 80 -1.03 -7.70 8.66
N MET A 81 -1.33 -7.51 9.94
CA MET A 81 -1.45 -6.18 10.56
C MET A 81 -0.15 -5.38 10.49
N SER A 82 1.00 -6.00 10.74
CA SER A 82 2.31 -5.35 10.58
C SER A 82 2.61 -4.97 9.14
N ASN A 83 2.15 -5.74 8.15
CA ASN A 83 2.32 -5.39 6.74
C ASN A 83 1.41 -4.23 6.33
N LEU A 84 0.18 -4.20 6.85
CA LEU A 84 -0.74 -3.08 6.64
C LEU A 84 -0.19 -1.77 7.21
N GLU A 85 0.39 -1.80 8.40
CA GLU A 85 1.06 -0.65 9.01
C GLU A 85 2.19 -0.10 8.12
N LYS A 86 3.08 -0.98 7.63
CA LYS A 86 4.18 -0.59 6.73
C LYS A 86 3.65 0.05 5.45
N ASN A 87 2.64 -0.54 4.82
CA ASN A 87 2.06 -0.01 3.60
C ASN A 87 1.41 1.36 3.83
N LEU A 88 0.75 1.57 4.97
CA LEU A 88 0.22 2.89 5.34
C LEU A 88 1.34 3.93 5.57
N ALA A 89 2.46 3.52 6.18
CA ALA A 89 3.63 4.40 6.31
C ALA A 89 4.22 4.78 4.94
N VAL A 90 4.24 3.84 3.98
CA VAL A 90 4.65 4.11 2.59
C VAL A 90 3.68 5.08 1.88
N VAL A 91 2.37 4.95 2.10
CA VAL A 91 1.37 5.94 1.62
C VAL A 91 1.71 7.33 2.15
N GLN A 92 1.93 7.47 3.46
CA GLN A 92 2.25 8.76 4.07
C GLN A 92 3.56 9.34 3.51
N ALA A 93 4.59 8.49 3.36
CA ALA A 93 5.85 8.85 2.74
C ALA A 93 5.69 9.34 1.29
N GLY A 94 4.79 8.73 0.52
CA GLY A 94 4.43 9.16 -0.83
C GLY A 94 3.71 10.52 -0.85
N ILE A 95 2.79 10.76 0.10
CA ILE A 95 2.09 12.06 0.24
C ILE A 95 3.09 13.19 0.44
N TRP A 96 4.04 13.05 1.37
CA TRP A 96 5.06 14.07 1.64
C TRP A 96 5.94 14.38 0.43
N ARG A 97 6.11 13.42 -0.49
CA ARG A 97 6.94 13.56 -1.70
C ARG A 97 6.14 13.94 -2.94
N GLY A 98 4.81 14.00 -2.86
CA GLY A 98 3.96 14.16 -4.04
C GLY A 98 4.02 12.99 -5.02
N ASP A 99 4.35 11.79 -4.54
CA ASP A 99 4.62 10.62 -5.38
C ASP A 99 3.39 9.72 -5.51
N TYR A 100 2.58 10.00 -6.53
CA TYR A 100 1.32 9.29 -6.79
C TYR A 100 1.50 7.79 -7.05
N GLN A 101 2.60 7.38 -7.67
CA GLN A 101 2.85 5.97 -7.96
C GLN A 101 3.07 5.19 -6.67
N ILE A 102 3.92 5.71 -5.76
CA ILE A 102 4.16 5.08 -4.46
C ILE A 102 2.87 4.97 -3.66
N ILE A 103 2.04 6.02 -3.67
CA ILE A 103 0.75 6.04 -2.98
C ILE A 103 -0.18 4.96 -3.55
N SER A 104 -0.32 4.89 -4.88
CA SER A 104 -1.17 3.92 -5.55
C SER A 104 -0.74 2.47 -5.27
N GLU A 105 0.54 2.16 -5.42
CA GLU A 105 1.10 0.83 -5.20
C GLU A 105 0.94 0.38 -3.75
N ALA A 106 1.20 1.28 -2.79
CA ALA A 106 1.05 0.98 -1.37
C ALA A 106 -0.42 0.84 -0.95
N ALA A 107 -1.31 1.70 -1.44
CA ALA A 107 -2.76 1.57 -1.21
C ALA A 107 -3.30 0.26 -1.81
N ASN A 108 -2.84 -0.11 -3.01
CA ASN A 108 -3.23 -1.37 -3.65
C ASN A 108 -2.68 -2.59 -2.88
N ALA A 109 -1.52 -2.49 -2.24
CA ALA A 109 -1.01 -3.53 -1.35
C ALA A 109 -1.86 -3.67 -0.06
N ILE A 110 -2.51 -2.60 0.40
CA ILE A 110 -3.51 -2.66 1.49
C ILE A 110 -4.77 -3.37 1.00
N VAL A 111 -5.28 -3.06 -0.20
CA VAL A 111 -6.45 -3.77 -0.78
C VAL A 111 -6.22 -5.27 -0.88
N ASN A 112 -5.02 -5.68 -1.29
CA ASN A 112 -4.70 -7.07 -1.62
C ASN A 112 -3.89 -7.77 -0.52
N HIS A 113 -4.09 -7.41 0.75
CA HIS A 113 -3.39 -8.03 1.85
C HIS A 113 -3.72 -9.53 2.00
N GLY A 114 -2.87 -10.26 2.73
CA GLY A 114 -3.05 -11.70 2.97
C GLY A 114 -4.35 -12.04 3.71
N TYR A 115 -4.81 -13.28 3.55
CA TYR A 115 -5.97 -13.80 4.29
C TYR A 115 -5.57 -14.30 5.69
N ILE A 116 -6.46 -14.10 6.66
CA ILE A 116 -6.29 -14.63 8.02
C ILE A 116 -6.42 -16.16 7.97
N PRO A 117 -5.49 -16.93 8.56
CA PRO A 117 -5.57 -18.38 8.60
C PRO A 117 -6.86 -18.87 9.25
N ASN A 118 -7.43 -19.97 8.75
CA ASN A 118 -8.72 -20.49 9.25
C ASN A 118 -8.70 -20.77 10.77
N ARG A 119 -7.56 -21.28 11.28
CA ARG A 119 -7.38 -21.52 12.72
C ARG A 119 -7.54 -20.25 13.56
N GLU A 120 -7.03 -19.11 13.07
CA GLU A 120 -7.13 -17.83 13.77
C GLU A 120 -8.53 -17.24 13.62
N ILE A 121 -9.20 -17.43 12.49
CA ILE A 121 -10.63 -17.09 12.36
C ILE A 121 -11.48 -17.82 13.41
N GLN A 122 -11.19 -19.10 13.70
CA GLN A 122 -11.89 -19.82 14.77
C GLN A 122 -11.57 -19.28 16.17
N LYS A 123 -10.32 -18.87 16.43
CA LYS A 123 -9.94 -18.20 17.69
C LYS A 123 -10.69 -16.86 17.83
N ILE A 124 -10.73 -16.04 16.77
CA ILE A 124 -11.49 -14.79 16.74
C ILE A 124 -12.98 -15.06 17.03
N LYS A 125 -13.57 -16.06 16.38
CA LYS A 125 -14.97 -16.46 16.61
C LYS A 125 -15.23 -16.88 18.06
N THR A 126 -14.28 -17.60 18.66
CA THR A 126 -14.39 -18.09 20.04
C THR A 126 -14.33 -16.93 21.03
N ILE A 127 -13.47 -15.94 20.77
CA ILE A 127 -13.26 -14.79 21.66
C ILE A 127 -14.36 -13.74 21.49
N LEU A 128 -14.74 -13.41 20.25
CA LEU A 128 -15.69 -12.32 19.94
C LEU A 128 -17.14 -12.79 19.76
N GLY A 129 -17.38 -14.11 19.70
CA GLY A 129 -18.66 -14.67 19.31
C GLY A 129 -19.00 -14.49 17.83
N LYS A 130 -20.16 -15.02 17.41
CA LYS A 130 -20.61 -14.99 16.01
C LYS A 130 -20.82 -13.56 15.50
N GLU A 131 -21.50 -12.72 16.27
CA GLU A 131 -21.79 -11.34 15.88
C GLU A 131 -20.52 -10.47 15.92
N GLY A 132 -19.63 -10.70 16.88
CA GLY A 132 -18.33 -10.03 16.92
C GLY A 132 -17.47 -10.38 15.70
N LEU A 133 -17.41 -11.66 15.29
CA LEU A 133 -16.72 -12.07 14.06
C LEU A 133 -17.33 -11.39 12.82
N LYS A 134 -18.65 -11.36 12.70
CA LYS A 134 -19.34 -10.70 11.58
C LYS A 134 -18.96 -9.22 11.50
N ASN A 135 -18.94 -8.52 12.64
CA ASN A 135 -18.57 -7.11 12.71
C ASN A 135 -17.07 -6.86 12.47
N PHE A 136 -16.21 -7.80 12.85
CA PHE A 136 -14.78 -7.79 12.51
C PHE A 136 -14.57 -7.89 10.99
N VAL A 137 -15.22 -8.86 10.33
CA VAL A 137 -15.17 -9.01 8.87
C VAL A 137 -15.74 -7.79 8.14
N ALA A 138 -16.81 -7.19 8.68
CA ALA A 138 -17.36 -5.96 8.12
C ALA A 138 -16.38 -4.78 8.24
N ALA A 139 -15.62 -4.70 9.34
CA ALA A 139 -14.58 -3.69 9.50
C ALA A 139 -13.42 -3.88 8.51
N ASP A 140 -13.00 -5.13 8.27
CA ASP A 140 -12.00 -5.48 7.26
C ASP A 140 -12.45 -5.11 5.83
N LYS A 141 -13.67 -5.50 5.44
CA LYS A 141 -14.26 -5.13 4.15
C LYS A 141 -14.30 -3.61 3.94
N ASN A 142 -14.58 -2.87 5.00
CA ASN A 142 -14.59 -1.42 4.98
C ASN A 142 -13.19 -0.82 4.79
N LEU A 143 -12.15 -1.42 5.35
CA LEU A 143 -10.76 -1.05 5.09
C LEU A 143 -10.42 -1.25 3.61
N HIS A 144 -10.78 -2.40 3.03
CA HIS A 144 -10.56 -2.71 1.60
C HIS A 144 -11.17 -1.66 0.68
N ASN A 145 -12.44 -1.31 0.91
CA ASN A 145 -13.14 -0.31 0.10
C ASN A 145 -12.43 1.04 0.13
N LYS A 146 -11.96 1.49 1.31
CA LYS A 146 -11.25 2.76 1.42
C LYS A 146 -9.85 2.75 0.86
N ALA A 147 -9.13 1.64 1.00
CA ALA A 147 -7.86 1.47 0.32
C ALA A 147 -8.03 1.51 -1.20
N LYS A 148 -9.11 0.94 -1.75
CA LYS A 148 -9.44 1.00 -3.18
C LYS A 148 -9.75 2.43 -3.64
N GLU A 149 -10.55 3.17 -2.87
CA GLU A 149 -10.80 4.59 -3.16
C GLU A 149 -9.51 5.42 -3.12
N LEU A 150 -8.60 5.12 -2.20
CA LEU A 150 -7.28 5.77 -2.12
C LEU A 150 -6.40 5.44 -3.34
N THR A 151 -6.36 4.17 -3.77
CA THR A 151 -5.68 3.77 -5.01
C THR A 151 -6.21 4.57 -6.20
N GLN A 152 -7.53 4.65 -6.36
CA GLN A 152 -8.13 5.43 -7.46
C GLN A 152 -7.76 6.92 -7.39
N ALA A 153 -7.81 7.53 -6.20
CA ALA A 153 -7.44 8.94 -6.03
C ALA A 153 -5.97 9.20 -6.38
N ALA A 154 -5.08 8.24 -6.08
CA ALA A 154 -3.67 8.29 -6.46
C ALA A 154 -3.47 8.14 -7.97
N ASP A 155 -4.15 7.19 -8.61
CA ASP A 155 -4.13 6.99 -10.06
C ASP A 155 -4.62 8.24 -10.81
N ASP A 156 -5.68 8.88 -10.28
CA ASP A 156 -6.24 10.13 -10.79
C ASP A 156 -5.41 11.38 -10.43
N LYS A 157 -4.35 11.23 -9.64
CA LYS A 157 -3.48 12.31 -9.14
C LYS A 157 -4.19 13.42 -8.36
N LYS A 158 -5.20 13.06 -7.55
CA LYS A 158 -6.01 13.98 -6.75
C LYS A 158 -5.52 14.07 -5.31
N MET A 159 -4.51 14.89 -5.05
CA MET A 159 -3.82 14.95 -3.74
C MET A 159 -4.75 15.32 -2.57
N ASP A 160 -5.70 16.22 -2.77
CA ASP A 160 -6.73 16.57 -1.79
C ASP A 160 -7.55 15.33 -1.37
N GLN A 161 -7.94 14.52 -2.35
CA GLN A 161 -8.66 13.27 -2.11
C GLN A 161 -7.78 12.23 -1.43
N ILE A 162 -6.51 12.11 -1.83
CA ILE A 162 -5.53 11.21 -1.22
C ILE A 162 -5.40 11.49 0.29
N VAL A 163 -5.23 12.75 0.69
CA VAL A 163 -5.08 13.14 2.10
C VAL A 163 -6.35 12.82 2.89
N ASN A 164 -7.52 13.15 2.34
CA ASN A 164 -8.81 12.84 2.97
C ASN A 164 -9.00 11.33 3.15
N ARG A 165 -8.77 10.53 2.11
CA ARG A 165 -8.93 9.06 2.17
C ARG A 165 -7.90 8.40 3.07
N THR A 166 -6.68 8.91 3.13
CA THR A 166 -5.65 8.43 4.07
C THR A 166 -6.07 8.67 5.52
N THR A 167 -6.69 9.83 5.80
CA THR A 167 -7.23 10.15 7.13
C THR A 167 -8.36 9.21 7.52
N GLU A 168 -9.31 8.95 6.62
CA GLU A 168 -10.37 7.95 6.83
C GLU A 168 -9.79 6.55 7.08
N LEU A 169 -8.70 6.18 6.39
CA LEU A 169 -8.04 4.90 6.58
C LEU A 169 -7.43 4.78 7.99
N ILE A 170 -6.73 5.82 8.46
CA ILE A 170 -6.14 5.87 9.81
C ILE A 170 -7.22 5.73 10.89
N GLN A 171 -8.35 6.42 10.71
CA GLN A 171 -9.50 6.31 11.62
C GLN A 171 -10.01 4.87 11.69
N ARG A 172 -10.14 4.17 10.56
CA ARG A 172 -10.60 2.78 10.52
C ARG A 172 -9.62 1.82 11.18
N CYS A 173 -8.31 1.99 10.96
CA CYS A 173 -7.27 1.22 11.66
C CYS A 173 -7.44 1.36 13.19
N SER A 174 -7.55 2.60 13.66
CA SER A 174 -7.71 2.91 15.09
C SER A 174 -9.01 2.33 15.66
N SER A 175 -10.15 2.51 14.98
CA SER A 175 -11.44 1.98 15.44
C SER A 175 -11.46 0.45 15.51
N CYS A 176 -10.87 -0.24 14.53
CA CYS A 176 -10.72 -1.70 14.54
C CYS A 176 -9.85 -2.15 15.72
N HIS A 177 -8.76 -1.45 16.00
CA HIS A 177 -7.86 -1.78 17.11
C HIS A 177 -8.51 -1.61 18.48
N VAL A 178 -9.23 -0.50 18.69
CA VAL A 178 -9.97 -0.27 19.94
C VAL A 178 -11.04 -1.34 20.14
N LYS A 179 -11.77 -1.69 19.08
CA LYS A 179 -12.92 -2.59 19.19
C LYS A 179 -12.56 -4.08 19.24
N TYR A 180 -11.52 -4.51 18.51
CA TYR A 180 -11.24 -5.94 18.32
C TYR A 180 -9.83 -6.36 18.72
N ARG A 181 -8.79 -5.54 18.44
CA ARG A 181 -7.41 -5.92 18.79
C ARG A 181 -7.24 -6.06 20.30
N VAL A 182 -7.77 -5.11 21.08
CA VAL A 182 -7.66 -5.14 22.55
C VAL A 182 -8.31 -6.41 23.12
N PRO A 183 -9.58 -6.75 22.82
CA PRO A 183 -10.18 -8.01 23.29
C PRO A 183 -9.45 -9.27 22.83
N LEU A 184 -8.93 -9.31 21.59
CA LEU A 184 -8.19 -10.46 21.10
C LEU A 184 -6.85 -10.64 21.82
N ARG A 185 -6.06 -9.56 21.93
CA ARG A 185 -4.73 -9.58 22.56
C ARG A 185 -4.81 -9.94 24.04
N ASP A 186 -5.81 -9.42 24.75
CA ASP A 186 -5.91 -9.55 26.20
C ASP A 186 -6.62 -10.86 26.62
N ASN A 187 -7.11 -11.67 25.66
CA ASN A 187 -7.75 -12.95 25.94
C ASN A 187 -6.71 -14.11 25.94
N PRO A 188 -6.62 -14.90 27.02
CA PRO A 188 -5.67 -16.02 27.12
C PRO A 188 -5.77 -17.03 25.97
N LYS A 189 -6.97 -17.27 25.43
CA LYS A 189 -7.20 -18.22 24.32
C LYS A 189 -6.55 -17.80 23.01
N TRP A 190 -6.14 -16.53 22.89
CA TRP A 190 -5.38 -16.06 21.73
C TRP A 190 -3.93 -16.54 21.75
N LEU A 191 -3.36 -16.75 22.94
CA LEU A 191 -1.96 -17.15 23.14
C LEU A 191 -1.77 -18.67 23.13
N GLU A 192 -2.86 -19.44 23.21
CA GLU A 192 -2.82 -20.89 23.07
C GLU A 192 -2.31 -21.27 21.66
N PRO A 193 -1.54 -22.36 21.50
CA PRO A 193 -1.04 -22.82 20.20
C PRO A 193 -2.12 -23.04 19.14
#